data_AF-A0A2G5ESU3-F1
#
_entry.id   AF-A0A2G5ESU3-F1
#
_cell.length_a   1.000
_cell.length_b   1.000
_cell.length_c   1.000
_cell.angle_alpha   90.00
_cell.angle_beta   90.00
_cell.angle_gamma   90.00
#
_symmetry.space_group_name_H-M   'P 1'
#
loop_
_entity.id
_entity.type
_entity.pdbx_description
1 polymer ?
#
loop_
_entity_poly.entity_id
_entity_poly.type
_entity_poly.pdbx_seq_one_letter_code
_entity_poly.pdbx_strand_id
1 'polypeptide(L)'
;MASSASNFSISSSSSSPGLPLPPSSSSSIAPKILLAKPGSTSTESPANLRSRLPSVGSLNLLSDSWDFHIDRILPFLTENTDFTVIGVIGTPGCGKSTIMNELYGYFDATSSGMLPPFAIQSEETKAMGKHCTSGIEPRISTERLILLDTQPLFSPSVLAEMMRPDGSSTIPLLNGEPLSADLAHELIGIQLGTFLASICHVLLVVTEGVHDTNMWNLMLTVDLLKHGIPDPSSSTLSHSQGVNLVTEKEMNNNLQRSGDDHLASPIFVHTNFFIRLEDQDLAPHKVLRLRKRLAQYFSSSSFMRLNHGSTSKERICPVSAPDIKINDLGLRELSLVLLPYRNQDDTEGAQYESFNTMLGKLRDQVLSMTCQSFARTVSEREWLRNSARIWDIVKKSPIFAEYGKTLQNSGMFRS
;
A
#
# COMPACT_ATOMS: atom_id res chain seq x y z
N MET A 1 -5.78 -69.66 -23.91
CA MET A 1 -4.91 -70.45 -24.80
C MET A 1 -3.67 -69.59 -25.02
N ALA A 2 -2.56 -69.80 -24.29
CA ALA A 2 -1.51 -70.82 -24.53
C ALA A 2 -1.01 -70.75 -25.99
N SER A 3 0.28 -70.64 -26.33
CA SER A 3 1.56 -70.76 -25.60
C SER A 3 2.73 -70.42 -26.55
N SER A 4 3.92 -70.19 -25.97
CA SER A 4 5.29 -70.58 -26.43
C SER A 4 5.83 -70.03 -27.77
N ALA A 5 6.89 -69.21 -27.85
CA ALA A 5 8.29 -69.28 -27.36
C ALA A 5 9.23 -70.20 -28.17
N SER A 6 10.30 -69.62 -28.72
CA SER A 6 11.60 -70.28 -28.92
C SER A 6 12.76 -69.26 -28.91
N ASN A 7 13.72 -69.52 -28.02
CA ASN A 7 15.01 -68.85 -27.83
C ASN A 7 16.06 -69.36 -28.83
N PHE A 8 17.10 -68.58 -29.11
CA PHE A 8 18.51 -69.03 -28.99
C PHE A 8 19.49 -67.83 -28.98
N SER A 9 20.47 -67.93 -28.08
CA SER A 9 21.57 -67.00 -27.71
C SER A 9 22.86 -67.31 -28.52
N ILE A 10 23.94 -66.50 -28.60
CA ILE A 10 25.04 -66.28 -27.61
C ILE A 10 26.17 -65.40 -28.25
N SER A 11 26.75 -64.43 -27.47
CA SER A 11 28.15 -63.85 -27.41
C SER A 11 28.86 -63.27 -28.65
N SER A 12 29.86 -62.37 -28.63
CA SER A 12 30.56 -61.43 -27.71
C SER A 12 31.72 -60.77 -28.51
N SER A 13 32.11 -59.51 -28.24
CA SER A 13 33.53 -59.01 -28.19
C SER A 13 33.71 -57.48 -28.40
N SER A 14 34.34 -56.83 -27.41
CA SER A 14 35.47 -55.85 -27.47
C SER A 14 35.43 -54.64 -28.46
N SER A 15 35.95 -53.44 -28.22
CA SER A 15 36.90 -52.83 -27.27
C SER A 15 36.98 -51.31 -27.57
N SER A 16 37.42 -50.52 -26.59
CA SER A 16 37.60 -49.04 -26.57
C SER A 16 38.55 -48.46 -27.65
N PRO A 17 38.61 -47.11 -27.82
CA PRO A 17 39.55 -46.24 -27.07
C PRO A 17 38.90 -44.86 -26.70
N GLY A 18 39.38 -43.96 -25.83
CA GLY A 18 40.61 -43.80 -25.04
C GLY A 18 41.08 -42.32 -25.00
N LEU A 19 40.71 -41.59 -23.93
CA LEU A 19 41.46 -40.49 -23.22
C LEU A 19 41.75 -39.13 -23.92
N PRO A 20 42.15 -38.02 -23.21
CA PRO A 20 42.52 -37.87 -21.77
C PRO A 20 41.97 -36.63 -20.99
N LEU A 21 42.03 -36.71 -19.65
CA LEU A 21 42.21 -35.60 -18.68
C LEU A 21 43.68 -35.61 -18.20
N PRO A 22 44.26 -34.49 -17.73
CA PRO A 22 44.66 -34.39 -16.29
C PRO A 22 44.81 -32.92 -15.76
N PRO A 23 45.38 -32.63 -14.56
CA PRO A 23 45.26 -33.28 -13.23
C PRO A 23 44.89 -32.28 -12.11
N SER A 24 44.75 -32.79 -10.88
CA SER A 24 44.44 -32.04 -9.64
C SER A 24 45.66 -31.80 -8.72
N SER A 25 45.49 -30.78 -7.86
CA SER A 25 46.12 -30.50 -6.55
C SER A 25 47.39 -29.63 -6.45
N SER A 26 47.25 -28.45 -5.82
CA SER A 26 47.90 -28.11 -4.54
C SER A 26 47.53 -26.70 -4.06
N SER A 27 47.50 -26.57 -2.74
CA SER A 27 47.24 -25.40 -1.91
C SER A 27 48.02 -24.14 -2.27
N SER A 28 47.36 -22.98 -2.33
CA SER A 28 47.96 -21.72 -1.88
C SER A 28 46.91 -20.68 -1.49
N ILE A 29 47.20 -20.00 -0.39
CA ILE A 29 46.43 -18.97 0.30
C ILE A 29 46.28 -17.75 -0.60
N ALA A 30 45.05 -17.32 -0.89
CA ALA A 30 44.79 -16.04 -1.54
C ALA A 30 44.84 -14.89 -0.49
N PRO A 31 45.55 -13.78 -0.76
CA PRO A 31 45.88 -12.80 0.27
C PRO A 31 44.73 -11.84 0.56
N LYS A 32 44.48 -11.60 1.86
CA LYS A 32 43.69 -10.48 2.37
C LYS A 32 44.44 -9.18 2.07
N ILE A 33 43.91 -8.35 1.16
CA ILE A 33 44.35 -6.97 1.03
C ILE A 33 43.62 -6.15 2.10
N LEU A 34 44.28 -6.02 3.25
CA LEU A 34 44.06 -4.93 4.19
C LEU A 34 44.77 -3.70 3.61
N LEU A 35 44.03 -2.67 3.23
CA LEU A 35 44.64 -1.36 2.98
C LEU A 35 44.28 -0.41 4.11
N ALA A 36 45.33 -0.07 4.85
CA ALA A 36 45.31 0.73 6.06
C ALA A 36 45.04 2.21 5.79
N LYS A 37 44.42 2.83 6.79
CA LYS A 37 44.30 4.26 7.03
C LYS A 37 45.70 4.88 7.24
N PRO A 38 45.97 6.09 6.73
CA PRO A 38 46.90 7.01 7.37
C PRO A 38 46.15 8.19 7.98
N GLY A 39 46.60 8.64 9.15
CA GLY A 39 46.11 9.83 9.84
C GLY A 39 47.11 11.00 9.78
N SER A 40 46.58 12.18 10.12
CA SER A 40 47.22 13.50 10.37
C SER A 40 47.68 14.25 9.10
N THR A 41 47.43 15.54 8.86
CA THR A 41 47.36 16.73 9.74
C THR A 41 46.52 17.87 9.10
N SER A 42 45.83 18.63 9.98
CA SER A 42 45.34 20.02 9.90
C SER A 42 45.22 20.79 8.57
N THR A 43 44.01 21.24 8.25
CA THR A 43 43.67 22.66 7.93
C THR A 43 42.17 22.86 8.15
N GLU A 44 41.81 23.69 9.12
CA GLU A 44 40.41 24.05 9.42
C GLU A 44 39.90 25.07 8.40
N SER A 45 38.74 24.79 7.79
CA SER A 45 37.92 25.75 7.06
C SER A 45 36.51 25.75 7.68
N PRO A 46 35.99 26.90 8.16
CA PRO A 46 34.75 26.94 8.93
C PRO A 46 33.54 27.06 7.98
N ALA A 47 33.12 25.96 7.36
CA ALA A 47 31.92 25.95 6.54
C ALA A 47 31.31 24.55 6.39
N ASN A 48 31.05 23.85 7.50
CA ASN A 48 30.26 22.60 7.47
C ASN A 48 29.51 22.33 8.79
N LEU A 49 28.87 23.37 9.34
CA LEU A 49 27.74 23.19 10.26
C LEU A 49 26.43 23.21 9.46
N ARG A 50 26.27 22.27 8.52
CA ARG A 50 24.96 21.87 8.04
C ARG A 50 24.72 20.49 8.62
N SER A 51 23.76 20.43 9.54
CA SER A 51 23.21 19.21 10.12
C SER A 51 23.10 18.13 9.06
N ARG A 52 23.98 17.13 9.11
CA ARG A 52 23.82 15.91 8.33
C ARG A 52 22.55 15.24 8.82
N LEU A 53 21.43 15.48 8.13
CA LEU A 53 20.30 14.56 8.20
C LEU A 53 20.86 13.16 7.84
N PRO A 54 20.47 12.10 8.57
CA PRO A 54 20.86 10.74 8.21
C PRO A 54 20.50 10.48 6.75
N SER A 55 21.36 9.77 6.01
CA SER A 55 20.96 9.25 4.69
C SER A 55 19.67 8.47 4.88
N VAL A 56 18.60 8.86 4.18
CA VAL A 56 17.28 8.27 4.34
C VAL A 56 17.31 6.87 3.71
N GLY A 57 17.86 5.90 4.46
CA GLY A 57 17.52 4.50 4.25
C GLY A 57 16.02 4.30 4.49
N SER A 58 15.48 3.14 4.08
CA SER A 58 14.05 2.84 4.21
C SER A 58 13.53 3.23 5.62
N LEU A 59 12.58 4.15 5.63
CA LEU A 59 11.90 4.65 6.82
C LEU A 59 10.67 3.78 7.14
N ASN A 60 10.74 2.47 6.90
CA ASN A 60 9.58 1.60 7.10
C ASN A 60 9.01 1.74 8.53
N LEU A 61 7.72 2.04 8.62
CA LEU A 61 6.99 2.15 9.88
C LEU A 61 6.80 0.79 10.56
N LEU A 62 6.82 -0.28 9.77
CA LEU A 62 6.64 -1.64 10.26
C LEU A 62 7.97 -2.41 10.19
N SER A 63 8.25 -3.18 11.22
CA SER A 63 9.38 -4.11 11.27
C SER A 63 9.10 -5.37 10.42
N ASP A 64 10.13 -6.18 10.20
CA ASP A 64 9.99 -7.51 9.58
C ASP A 64 9.12 -8.46 10.45
N SER A 65 9.00 -8.17 11.75
CA SER A 65 8.12 -8.86 12.70
C SER A 65 6.73 -8.21 12.82
N TRP A 66 6.41 -7.27 11.91
CA TRP A 66 5.13 -6.58 11.85
C TRP A 66 4.85 -5.66 13.05
N ASP A 67 5.90 -5.15 13.69
CA ASP A 67 5.81 -4.23 14.84
C ASP A 67 6.01 -2.77 14.43
N PHE A 68 5.36 -1.85 15.13
CA PHE A 68 5.39 -0.43 14.78
C PHE A 68 6.62 0.28 15.33
N HIS A 69 7.38 0.96 14.46
CA HIS A 69 8.60 1.68 14.82
C HIS A 69 8.40 3.21 14.81
N ILE A 70 8.33 3.80 16.00
CA ILE A 70 8.20 5.25 16.20
C ILE A 70 9.56 5.95 16.02
N ASP A 71 10.63 5.37 16.55
CA ASP A 71 11.92 6.05 16.77
C ASP A 71 12.59 6.55 15.50
N ARG A 72 12.36 5.85 14.37
CA ARG A 72 12.93 6.23 13.07
C ARG A 72 12.24 7.44 12.46
N ILE A 73 10.96 7.65 12.76
CA ILE A 73 10.12 8.69 12.13
C ILE A 73 10.00 9.93 12.99
N LEU A 74 9.97 9.74 14.31
CA LEU A 74 9.80 10.82 15.29
C LEU A 74 10.73 12.04 15.07
N PRO A 75 12.01 11.89 14.67
CA PRO A 75 12.89 13.03 14.40
C PRO A 75 12.45 13.92 13.24
N PHE A 76 11.66 13.41 12.31
CA PHE A 76 11.13 14.15 11.15
C PHE A 76 9.79 14.83 11.45
N LEU A 77 9.18 14.55 12.61
CA LEU A 77 7.91 15.12 13.03
C LEU A 77 8.11 16.24 14.05
N THR A 78 7.16 17.17 14.04
CA THR A 78 7.17 18.38 14.87
C THR A 78 5.93 18.47 15.76
N GLU A 79 5.83 19.53 16.56
CA GLU A 79 4.61 19.80 17.34
C GLU A 79 3.53 20.53 16.52
N ASN A 80 3.67 20.57 15.20
CA ASN A 80 2.69 21.14 14.29
C ASN A 80 1.37 20.36 14.38
N THR A 81 0.26 21.10 14.41
CA THR A 81 -1.10 20.54 14.46
C THR A 81 -1.84 20.71 13.14
N ASP A 82 -1.30 21.50 12.21
CA ASP A 82 -1.85 21.72 10.88
C ASP A 82 -1.10 20.86 9.86
N PHE A 83 -1.51 19.60 9.75
CA PHE A 83 -0.92 18.61 8.86
C PHE A 83 -2.00 17.73 8.27
N THR A 84 -1.73 17.15 7.10
CA THR A 84 -2.62 16.19 6.45
C THR A 84 -1.92 14.86 6.29
N VAL A 85 -2.65 13.76 6.47
CA VAL A 85 -2.14 12.40 6.37
C VAL A 85 -2.83 11.73 5.20
N ILE A 86 -2.06 11.30 4.21
CA ILE A 86 -2.55 10.67 2.99
C ILE A 86 -1.92 9.28 2.90
N GLY A 87 -2.74 8.25 3.03
CA GLY A 87 -2.34 6.87 2.79
C GLY A 87 -2.73 6.41 1.39
N VAL A 88 -1.98 5.46 0.83
CA VAL A 88 -2.34 4.80 -0.43
C VAL A 88 -2.32 3.29 -0.27
N ILE A 89 -3.34 2.62 -0.80
CA ILE A 89 -3.41 1.16 -0.94
C ILE A 89 -3.77 0.77 -2.37
N GLY A 90 -3.41 -0.44 -2.77
CA GLY A 90 -3.65 -0.92 -4.12
C GLY A 90 -2.77 -2.10 -4.52
N THR A 91 -3.14 -2.73 -5.61
CA THR A 91 -2.50 -3.93 -6.19
C THR A 91 -1.07 -3.65 -6.70
N PRO A 92 -0.27 -4.68 -7.04
CA PRO A 92 1.02 -4.48 -7.70
C PRO A 92 0.85 -3.74 -9.03
N GLY A 93 1.80 -2.87 -9.40
CA GLY A 93 1.81 -2.22 -10.71
C GLY A 93 0.82 -1.06 -10.91
N CYS A 94 -0.19 -0.89 -10.05
CA CYS A 94 -1.21 0.16 -10.21
C CYS A 94 -0.73 1.62 -10.05
N GLY A 95 0.56 1.86 -9.79
CA GLY A 95 1.14 3.21 -9.79
C GLY A 95 1.04 4.01 -8.49
N LYS A 96 0.84 3.36 -7.33
CA LYS A 96 0.79 4.00 -5.99
C LYS A 96 1.93 5.00 -5.75
N SER A 97 3.18 4.52 -5.81
CA SER A 97 4.37 5.32 -5.53
C SER A 97 4.53 6.47 -6.53
N THR A 98 4.07 6.30 -7.77
CA THR A 98 4.03 7.38 -8.78
C THR A 98 3.06 8.49 -8.35
N ILE A 99 1.84 8.14 -7.93
CA ILE A 99 0.86 9.10 -7.42
C ILE A 99 1.39 9.81 -6.17
N MET A 100 2.02 9.06 -5.25
CA MET A 100 2.60 9.63 -4.03
C MET A 100 3.76 10.58 -4.31
N ASN A 101 4.58 10.31 -5.31
CA ASN A 101 5.63 11.23 -5.75
C ASN A 101 5.05 12.53 -6.33
N GLU A 102 3.93 12.48 -7.06
CA GLU A 102 3.25 13.68 -7.53
C GLU A 102 2.74 14.52 -6.36
N LEU A 103 2.07 13.88 -5.39
CA LEU A 103 1.57 14.54 -4.18
C LEU A 103 2.69 15.13 -3.33
N TYR A 104 3.89 14.53 -3.35
CA TYR A 104 5.07 15.07 -2.71
C TYR A 104 5.59 16.36 -3.40
N GLY A 105 5.22 16.59 -4.66
CA GLY A 105 5.72 17.70 -5.48
C GLY A 105 6.96 17.36 -6.32
N TYR A 106 7.19 16.09 -6.63
CA TYR A 106 8.40 15.64 -7.34
C TYR A 106 8.45 16.04 -8.83
N PHE A 107 7.36 16.50 -9.44
CA PHE A 107 7.30 16.81 -10.88
C PHE A 107 8.38 17.80 -11.36
N ASP A 108 8.78 18.76 -10.52
CA ASP A 108 9.79 19.79 -10.83
C ASP A 108 11.26 19.30 -10.68
N ALA A 109 11.47 18.12 -10.09
CA ALA A 109 12.81 17.64 -9.72
C ALA A 109 13.54 16.84 -10.82
N THR A 110 12.89 16.54 -11.95
CA THR A 110 13.54 15.89 -13.11
C THR A 110 14.70 16.71 -13.68
N SER A 111 14.67 18.02 -13.48
CA SER A 111 15.76 18.97 -13.79
C SER A 111 16.92 18.92 -12.79
N SER A 112 16.70 18.41 -11.58
CA SER A 112 17.64 18.45 -10.44
C SER A 112 18.49 17.19 -10.28
N GLY A 113 18.28 16.14 -11.08
CA GLY A 113 19.01 14.88 -10.98
C GLY A 113 18.78 14.13 -9.64
N MET A 114 17.79 14.55 -8.86
CA MET A 114 17.40 13.91 -7.61
C MET A 114 16.53 12.70 -7.91
N LEU A 115 16.73 11.61 -7.16
CA LEU A 115 15.86 10.44 -7.25
C LEU A 115 14.47 10.76 -6.65
N PRO A 116 13.40 10.11 -7.13
CA PRO A 116 12.08 10.28 -6.56
C PRO A 116 12.08 9.88 -5.08
N PRO A 117 11.27 10.55 -4.24
CA PRO A 117 11.12 10.18 -2.86
C PRO A 117 10.74 8.70 -2.74
N PHE A 118 9.62 8.28 -3.29
CA PHE A 118 9.22 6.88 -3.32
C PHE A 118 9.85 6.18 -4.52
N ALA A 119 10.49 5.04 -4.29
CA ALA A 119 11.05 4.23 -5.36
C ALA A 119 9.92 3.73 -6.27
N ILE A 120 10.01 4.02 -7.57
CA ILE A 120 9.10 3.49 -8.57
C ILE A 120 9.70 2.23 -9.20
N GLN A 121 8.84 1.34 -9.67
CA GLN A 121 9.26 0.06 -10.23
C GLN A 121 10.09 0.26 -11.50
N SER A 122 11.33 -0.24 -11.47
CA SER A 122 12.21 -0.28 -12.64
C SER A 122 11.82 -1.43 -13.58
N GLU A 123 12.27 -1.35 -14.83
CA GLU A 123 12.07 -2.43 -15.80
C GLU A 123 12.73 -3.75 -15.35
N GLU A 124 13.85 -3.67 -14.64
CA GLU A 124 14.49 -4.84 -14.01
C GLU A 124 13.59 -5.46 -12.94
N THR A 125 13.05 -4.64 -12.02
CA THR A 125 12.16 -5.14 -10.96
C THR A 125 10.88 -5.76 -11.53
N LYS A 126 10.34 -5.19 -12.62
CA LYS A 126 9.23 -5.78 -13.38
C LYS A 126 9.60 -7.13 -13.98
N ALA A 127 10.74 -7.21 -14.66
CA ALA A 127 11.22 -8.46 -15.28
C ALA A 127 11.46 -9.57 -14.23
N MET A 128 11.88 -9.19 -13.02
CA MET A 128 12.06 -10.12 -11.90
C MET A 128 10.76 -10.47 -11.17
N GLY A 129 9.62 -9.83 -11.50
CA GLY A 129 8.35 -10.04 -10.80
C GLY A 129 8.39 -9.67 -9.31
N LYS A 130 9.23 -8.69 -8.93
CA LYS A 130 9.40 -8.26 -7.53
C LYS A 130 8.56 -7.02 -7.20
N HIS A 131 8.22 -6.88 -5.92
CA HIS A 131 7.66 -5.64 -5.39
C HIS A 131 8.78 -4.64 -5.07
N CYS A 132 8.43 -3.34 -5.04
CA CYS A 132 9.35 -2.25 -4.70
C CYS A 132 9.21 -1.77 -3.26
N THR A 133 7.96 -1.67 -2.81
CA THR A 133 7.60 -1.15 -1.48
C THR A 133 7.30 -2.32 -0.56
N SER A 134 7.93 -2.35 0.61
CA SER A 134 7.71 -3.34 1.67
C SER A 134 7.27 -2.61 2.94
N GLY A 135 6.24 -3.10 3.63
CA GLY A 135 5.63 -2.44 4.79
C GLY A 135 4.90 -1.14 4.45
N ILE A 136 5.15 -0.08 5.24
CA ILE A 136 4.57 1.26 5.06
C ILE A 136 5.73 2.27 5.09
N GLU A 137 5.98 2.92 3.96
CA GLU A 137 7.02 3.93 3.83
C GLU A 137 6.42 5.34 3.99
N PRO A 138 6.80 6.10 5.03
CA PRO A 138 6.37 7.46 5.23
C PRO A 138 7.31 8.45 4.55
N ARG A 139 6.76 9.53 4.01
CA ARG A 139 7.49 10.75 3.62
C ARG A 139 6.75 11.99 4.09
N ILE A 140 7.50 12.98 4.53
CA ILE A 140 6.96 14.26 4.98
C ILE A 140 7.35 15.32 3.94
N SER A 141 6.35 15.97 3.33
CA SER A 141 6.58 17.05 2.36
C SER A 141 6.88 18.39 3.06
N THR A 142 7.34 19.36 2.30
CA THR A 142 7.53 20.74 2.79
C THR A 142 6.22 21.42 3.18
N GLU A 143 5.11 20.99 2.59
CA GLU A 143 3.74 21.45 2.87
C GLU A 143 3.09 20.68 4.03
N ARG A 144 3.88 19.95 4.83
CA ARG A 144 3.42 19.18 5.99
C ARG A 144 2.38 18.11 5.66
N LEU A 145 2.47 17.54 4.47
CA LEU A 145 1.78 16.32 4.11
C LEU A 145 2.59 15.13 4.63
N ILE A 146 1.96 14.27 5.42
CA ILE A 146 2.48 12.97 5.80
C ILE A 146 1.92 11.94 4.81
N LEU A 147 2.77 11.49 3.90
CA LEU A 147 2.45 10.56 2.83
C LEU A 147 2.85 9.15 3.24
N LEU A 148 1.93 8.19 3.23
CA LEU A 148 2.15 6.79 3.60
C LEU A 148 1.97 5.86 2.39
N ASP A 149 3.06 5.44 1.77
CA ASP A 149 3.06 4.47 0.65
C ASP A 149 3.16 3.05 1.19
N THR A 150 2.23 2.17 0.82
CA THR A 150 2.23 0.78 1.32
C THR A 150 2.77 -0.21 0.30
N GLN A 151 3.24 -1.34 0.83
CA GLN A 151 3.40 -2.54 0.02
C GLN A 151 2.13 -2.87 -0.77
N PRO A 152 2.27 -3.49 -1.96
CA PRO A 152 1.12 -3.86 -2.76
C PRO A 152 0.28 -4.93 -2.09
N LEU A 153 -1.04 -4.74 -2.11
CA LEU A 153 -2.02 -5.72 -1.63
C LEU A 153 -2.22 -6.82 -2.68
N PHE A 154 -2.55 -8.03 -2.24
CA PHE A 154 -2.75 -9.20 -3.13
C PHE A 154 -1.53 -9.50 -4.01
N SER A 155 -0.31 -9.23 -3.51
CA SER A 155 0.92 -9.35 -4.28
C SER A 155 1.54 -10.75 -4.19
N PRO A 156 1.68 -11.49 -5.31
CA PRO A 156 2.36 -12.79 -5.31
C PRO A 156 3.81 -12.70 -4.83
N SER A 157 4.48 -11.58 -5.11
CA SER A 157 5.87 -11.38 -4.68
C SER A 157 6.02 -11.12 -3.18
N VAL A 158 5.01 -10.51 -2.53
CA VAL A 158 4.98 -10.34 -1.07
C VAL A 158 4.67 -11.69 -0.42
N LEU A 159 3.69 -12.42 -0.95
CA LEU A 159 3.36 -13.78 -0.52
C LEU A 159 4.58 -14.72 -0.60
N ALA A 160 5.30 -14.69 -1.73
CA ALA A 160 6.49 -15.52 -1.93
C ALA A 160 7.61 -15.20 -0.94
N GLU A 161 7.79 -13.94 -0.56
CA GLU A 161 8.78 -13.52 0.43
C GLU A 161 8.40 -13.95 1.85
N MET A 162 7.11 -13.89 2.20
CA MET A 162 6.64 -14.25 3.54
C MET A 162 6.44 -15.75 3.74
N MET A 163 6.39 -16.57 2.69
CA MET A 163 6.13 -18.00 2.77
C MET A 163 7.39 -18.78 3.17
N ARG A 164 7.32 -19.47 4.30
CA ARG A 164 8.35 -20.45 4.72
C ARG A 164 8.27 -21.72 3.86
N PRO A 165 9.34 -22.55 3.85
CA PRO A 165 9.34 -23.82 3.10
C PRO A 165 8.24 -24.81 3.51
N ASP A 166 7.68 -24.67 4.71
CA ASP A 166 6.56 -25.48 5.21
C ASP A 166 5.18 -24.91 4.84
N GLY A 167 5.13 -23.82 4.07
CA GLY A 167 3.89 -23.12 3.69
C GLY A 167 3.36 -22.15 4.76
N SER A 168 4.01 -22.04 5.92
CA SER A 168 3.61 -21.11 6.97
C SER A 168 4.10 -19.69 6.73
N SER A 169 3.45 -18.72 7.36
CA SER A 169 3.87 -17.31 7.32
C SER A 169 5.08 -17.04 8.21
N THR A 170 6.09 -16.36 7.68
CA THR A 170 7.20 -15.77 8.45
C THR A 170 6.73 -14.74 9.48
N ILE A 171 5.66 -14.02 9.16
CA ILE A 171 5.08 -12.96 9.99
C ILE A 171 4.12 -13.60 11.03
N PRO A 172 4.35 -13.39 12.34
CA PRO A 172 3.44 -13.83 13.39
C PRO A 172 2.21 -12.91 13.45
N LEU A 173 1.05 -13.43 13.08
CA LEU A 173 -0.24 -12.74 13.19
C LEU A 173 -1.07 -13.33 14.34
N LEU A 174 -2.15 -12.65 14.73
CA LEU A 174 -3.14 -13.14 15.70
C LEU A 174 -2.52 -13.71 16.99
N ASN A 175 -1.65 -12.94 17.66
CA ASN A 175 -0.92 -13.35 18.88
C ASN A 175 0.11 -14.49 18.69
N GLY A 176 0.60 -14.69 17.47
CA GLY A 176 1.68 -15.63 17.18
C GLY A 176 1.21 -17.05 16.87
N GLU A 177 -0.09 -17.25 16.61
CA GLU A 177 -0.57 -18.52 16.06
C GLU A 177 0.03 -18.76 14.67
N PRO A 178 0.53 -19.97 14.38
CA PRO A 178 1.07 -20.28 13.07
C PRO A 178 -0.08 -20.32 12.05
N LEU A 179 -0.02 -19.43 11.07
CA LEU A 179 -0.97 -19.36 9.95
C LEU A 179 -0.29 -19.80 8.65
N SER A 180 -1.09 -20.32 7.71
CA SER A 180 -0.64 -20.48 6.33
C SER A 180 -0.26 -19.13 5.73
N ALA A 181 0.72 -19.12 4.83
CA ALA A 181 1.17 -17.89 4.18
C ALA A 181 0.02 -17.19 3.44
N ASP A 182 -0.87 -17.95 2.78
CA ASP A 182 -2.02 -17.41 2.05
C ASP A 182 -3.00 -16.68 2.97
N LEU A 183 -3.38 -17.30 4.10
CA LEU A 183 -4.30 -16.68 5.06
C LEU A 183 -3.66 -15.46 5.72
N ALA A 184 -2.38 -15.56 6.06
CA ALA A 184 -1.63 -14.45 6.64
C ALA A 184 -1.54 -13.27 5.67
N HIS A 185 -1.30 -13.52 4.39
CA HIS A 185 -1.24 -12.51 3.35
C HIS A 185 -2.57 -11.77 3.18
N GLU A 186 -3.70 -12.48 3.23
CA GLU A 186 -5.04 -11.88 3.22
C GLU A 186 -5.29 -11.00 4.45
N LEU A 187 -4.98 -11.53 5.65
CA LEU A 187 -5.14 -10.79 6.91
C LEU A 187 -4.25 -9.54 6.99
N ILE A 188 -3.03 -9.60 6.45
CA ILE A 188 -2.12 -8.45 6.33
C ILE A 188 -2.79 -7.33 5.53
N GLY A 189 -3.42 -7.64 4.40
CA GLY A 189 -4.11 -6.63 3.59
C GLY A 189 -5.25 -5.95 4.35
N ILE A 190 -6.02 -6.74 5.10
CA ILE A 190 -7.14 -6.23 5.92
C ILE A 190 -6.64 -5.37 7.08
N GLN A 191 -5.57 -5.81 7.77
CA GLN A 191 -4.95 -5.03 8.85
C GLN A 191 -4.38 -3.72 8.34
N LEU A 192 -3.64 -3.72 7.21
CA LEU A 192 -3.12 -2.50 6.59
C LEU A 192 -4.24 -1.54 6.18
N GLY A 193 -5.28 -2.05 5.51
CA GLY A 193 -6.43 -1.25 5.08
C GLY A 193 -7.15 -0.61 6.26
N THR A 194 -7.42 -1.38 7.32
CA THR A 194 -8.10 -0.89 8.52
C THR A 194 -7.24 0.10 9.30
N PHE A 195 -5.93 -0.17 9.39
CA PHE A 195 -4.99 0.73 10.02
C PHE A 195 -4.94 2.08 9.32
N LEU A 196 -4.71 2.11 8.00
CA LEU A 196 -4.66 3.36 7.24
C LEU A 196 -5.99 4.10 7.25
N ALA A 197 -7.12 3.39 7.14
CA ALA A 197 -8.44 3.99 7.27
C ALA A 197 -8.67 4.64 8.64
N SER A 198 -7.95 4.18 9.68
CA SER A 198 -8.04 4.73 11.04
C SER A 198 -7.12 5.93 11.30
N ILE A 199 -5.96 6.01 10.63
CA ILE A 199 -4.94 7.02 10.93
C ILE A 199 -4.79 8.12 9.87
N CYS A 200 -5.37 7.93 8.69
CA CYS A 200 -5.27 8.89 7.58
C CYS A 200 -6.46 9.85 7.54
N HIS A 201 -6.25 11.03 6.97
CA HIS A 201 -7.32 11.95 6.60
C HIS A 201 -7.92 11.57 5.23
N VAL A 202 -7.05 11.16 4.30
CA VAL A 202 -7.39 10.66 2.95
C VAL A 202 -6.77 9.28 2.76
N LEU A 203 -7.55 8.36 2.18
CA LEU A 203 -7.07 7.05 1.76
C LEU A 203 -7.27 6.90 0.25
N LEU A 204 -6.19 6.88 -0.51
CA LEU A 204 -6.22 6.60 -1.94
C LEU A 204 -6.34 5.09 -2.14
N VAL A 205 -7.41 4.67 -2.82
CA VAL A 205 -7.67 3.27 -3.17
C VAL A 205 -7.39 3.11 -4.66
N VAL A 206 -6.17 2.68 -4.99
CA VAL A 206 -5.69 2.62 -6.37
C VAL A 206 -5.93 1.23 -6.94
N THR A 207 -6.62 1.20 -8.09
CA THR A 207 -6.99 -0.02 -8.80
C THR A 207 -6.57 0.10 -10.26
N GLU A 208 -6.27 -1.04 -10.88
CA GLU A 208 -5.97 -1.12 -12.31
C GLU A 208 -7.08 -1.93 -13.02
N GLY A 209 -7.72 -1.32 -14.02
CA GLY A 209 -8.73 -1.99 -14.86
C GLY A 209 -10.08 -2.24 -14.17
N VAL A 210 -11.17 -2.24 -14.94
CA VAL A 210 -12.57 -2.08 -14.46
C VAL A 210 -13.17 -3.28 -13.68
N HIS A 211 -12.34 -4.22 -13.24
CA HIS A 211 -12.74 -5.51 -12.67
C HIS A 211 -12.09 -5.85 -11.32
N ASP A 212 -11.45 -4.89 -10.64
CA ASP A 212 -10.81 -5.12 -9.35
C ASP A 212 -11.82 -5.19 -8.17
N THR A 213 -12.64 -6.25 -8.16
CA THR A 213 -13.63 -6.50 -7.10
C THR A 213 -12.97 -6.87 -5.77
N ASN A 214 -11.73 -7.36 -5.79
CA ASN A 214 -11.01 -7.74 -4.58
C ASN A 214 -10.70 -6.51 -3.72
N MET A 215 -10.24 -5.43 -4.35
CA MET A 215 -10.07 -4.15 -3.65
C MET A 215 -11.40 -3.60 -3.11
N TRP A 216 -12.52 -3.80 -3.83
CA TRP A 216 -13.82 -3.35 -3.33
C TRP A 216 -14.30 -4.18 -2.14
N ASN A 217 -14.16 -5.50 -2.21
CA ASN A 217 -14.42 -6.43 -1.09
C ASN A 217 -13.59 -6.03 0.13
N LEU A 218 -12.28 -5.78 -0.07
CA LEU A 218 -11.39 -5.34 1.00
C LEU A 218 -11.90 -4.06 1.65
N MET A 219 -12.30 -3.06 0.87
CA MET A 219 -12.82 -1.81 1.44
C MET A 219 -14.10 -2.03 2.25
N LEU A 220 -15.02 -2.88 1.81
CA LEU A 220 -16.19 -3.25 2.62
C LEU A 220 -15.81 -4.01 3.90
N THR A 221 -14.81 -4.89 3.83
CA THR A 221 -14.25 -5.57 5.02
C THR A 221 -13.61 -4.57 5.98
N VAL A 222 -12.89 -3.56 5.47
CA VAL A 222 -12.32 -2.47 6.26
C VAL A 222 -13.43 -1.65 6.93
N ASP A 223 -14.49 -1.30 6.19
CA ASP A 223 -15.66 -0.59 6.73
C ASP A 223 -16.29 -1.37 7.89
N LEU A 224 -16.43 -2.70 7.73
CA LEU A 224 -16.95 -3.60 8.76
C LEU A 224 -16.03 -3.70 9.99
N LEU A 225 -14.73 -3.85 9.80
CA LEU A 225 -13.78 -4.16 10.87
C LEU A 225 -13.21 -2.92 11.58
N LYS A 226 -13.42 -1.73 11.01
CA LYS A 226 -13.01 -0.47 11.63
C LYS A 226 -13.76 -0.19 12.93
N HIS A 227 -14.97 -0.72 13.09
CA HIS A 227 -15.78 -0.52 14.29
C HIS A 227 -15.03 -0.98 15.56
N GLY A 228 -14.88 -0.06 16.51
CA GLY A 228 -14.14 -0.31 17.76
C GLY A 228 -12.65 0.05 17.72
N ILE A 229 -12.14 0.56 16.59
CA ILE A 229 -10.82 1.17 16.54
C ILE A 229 -10.95 2.67 16.85
N PRO A 230 -10.31 3.17 17.93
CA PRO A 230 -10.49 4.56 18.36
C PRO A 230 -9.91 5.57 17.36
N ASP A 231 -10.45 6.78 17.40
CA ASP A 231 -9.88 7.93 16.70
C ASP A 231 -8.46 8.27 17.22
N PRO A 232 -7.51 8.67 16.35
CA PRO A 232 -6.14 9.00 16.72
C PRO A 232 -5.98 10.13 17.75
N SER A 233 -7.01 10.93 18.02
CA SER A 233 -7.03 12.00 19.01
C SER A 233 -7.79 11.65 20.30
N SER A 234 -8.29 10.41 20.41
CA SER A 234 -9.04 9.96 21.57
C SER A 234 -8.18 9.96 22.85
N SER A 235 -8.72 10.55 23.93
CA SER A 235 -8.05 10.54 25.24
C SER A 235 -7.89 9.14 25.83
N THR A 236 -8.65 8.13 25.41
CA THR A 236 -8.48 6.75 25.90
C THR A 236 -7.11 6.17 25.53
N LEU A 237 -6.49 6.67 24.46
CA LEU A 237 -5.14 6.29 24.04
C LEU A 237 -4.05 6.86 24.96
N SER A 238 -4.35 7.88 25.77
CA SER A 238 -3.36 8.55 26.62
C SER A 238 -3.05 7.82 27.94
N HIS A 239 -3.90 6.86 28.38
CA HIS A 239 -3.80 6.24 29.71
C HIS A 239 -3.23 4.81 29.76
N SER A 240 -2.67 4.27 28.66
CA SER A 240 -2.14 2.90 28.68
C SER A 240 -0.75 2.72 29.32
N GLN A 241 -0.22 3.73 30.03
CA GLN A 241 0.98 3.57 30.86
C GLN A 241 0.57 3.24 32.30
N GLY A 242 0.20 1.98 32.55
CA GLY A 242 -0.09 1.51 33.90
C GLY A 242 -0.89 0.22 33.89
N VAL A 243 -0.20 -0.91 34.05
CA VAL A 243 -0.84 -2.18 34.40
C VAL A 243 -1.53 -1.99 35.76
N ASN A 244 -2.86 -2.04 35.81
CA ASN A 244 -3.61 -2.62 36.91
C ASN A 244 -5.11 -2.79 36.55
N LEU A 245 -5.53 -4.06 36.50
CA LEU A 245 -6.86 -4.60 36.77
C LEU A 245 -8.08 -3.76 36.32
N VAL A 246 -8.41 -3.82 35.03
CA VAL A 246 -9.74 -3.41 34.54
C VAL A 246 -10.74 -4.46 35.01
N THR A 247 -11.65 -4.05 35.89
CA THR A 247 -12.77 -4.89 36.35
C THR A 247 -13.83 -4.95 35.26
N GLU A 248 -14.41 -6.14 35.05
CA GLU A 248 -15.43 -6.48 34.03
C GLU A 248 -16.69 -5.58 34.03
N LYS A 249 -16.80 -4.63 34.96
CA LYS A 249 -17.93 -3.74 35.13
C LYS A 249 -17.90 -2.49 34.22
N GLU A 250 -16.77 -2.21 33.55
CA GLU A 250 -16.65 -1.09 32.60
C GLU A 250 -16.99 -1.46 31.15
N MET A 251 -17.00 -2.76 30.81
CA MET A 251 -17.37 -3.23 29.47
C MET A 251 -18.82 -2.87 29.10
N ASN A 252 -19.72 -2.82 30.09
CA ASN A 252 -21.14 -2.56 29.86
C ASN A 252 -21.51 -1.06 29.78
N ASN A 253 -20.66 -0.15 30.29
CA ASN A 253 -20.96 1.29 30.24
C ASN A 253 -20.40 1.98 28.99
N ASN A 254 -19.51 1.32 28.24
CA ASN A 254 -18.96 1.85 26.99
C ASN A 254 -19.86 1.61 25.75
N LEU A 255 -20.92 0.79 25.87
CA LEU A 255 -21.87 0.58 24.79
C LEU A 255 -22.82 1.78 24.57
N GLN A 256 -22.76 2.79 25.46
CA GLN A 256 -23.70 3.93 25.48
C GLN A 256 -23.04 5.31 25.38
N ARG A 257 -21.82 5.39 24.83
CA ARG A 257 -21.25 6.63 24.27
C ARG A 257 -20.83 6.35 22.83
N SER A 258 -21.62 6.85 21.88
CA SER A 258 -21.19 7.04 20.49
C SER A 258 -19.93 7.91 20.51
N GLY A 259 -18.75 7.28 20.45
CA GLY A 259 -17.46 7.94 20.60
C GLY A 259 -16.74 7.95 19.27
N ASP A 260 -17.02 8.97 18.45
CA ASP A 260 -16.26 9.44 17.28
C ASP A 260 -15.30 8.42 16.64
N ASP A 261 -15.83 7.44 15.92
CA ASP A 261 -15.02 6.59 15.04
C ASP A 261 -14.58 7.44 13.84
N HIS A 262 -13.31 7.86 13.81
CA HIS A 262 -12.73 8.52 12.63
C HIS A 262 -12.48 7.52 11.51
N LEU A 263 -12.87 7.89 10.30
CA LEU A 263 -12.67 7.12 9.09
C LEU A 263 -12.10 8.01 7.99
N ALA A 264 -10.95 7.62 7.44
CA ALA A 264 -10.32 8.29 6.32
C ALA A 264 -11.29 8.45 5.14
N SER A 265 -11.15 9.54 4.39
CA SER A 265 -11.96 9.81 3.20
C SER A 265 -11.41 8.97 2.04
N PRO A 266 -12.09 7.92 1.56
CA PRO A 266 -11.58 7.13 0.45
C PRO A 266 -11.72 7.91 -0.86
N ILE A 267 -10.66 7.87 -1.67
CA ILE A 267 -10.70 8.32 -3.07
C ILE A 267 -10.31 7.12 -3.93
N PHE A 268 -11.26 6.65 -4.73
CA PHE A 268 -11.01 5.56 -5.66
C PHE A 268 -10.29 6.14 -6.88
N VAL A 269 -9.06 5.68 -7.11
CA VAL A 269 -8.25 6.07 -8.25
C VAL A 269 -8.14 4.87 -9.17
N HIS A 270 -8.51 5.06 -10.42
CA HIS A 270 -8.47 4.01 -11.42
C HIS A 270 -7.44 4.33 -12.48
N THR A 271 -6.35 3.58 -12.51
CA THR A 271 -5.25 3.78 -13.46
C THR A 271 -5.45 2.97 -14.73
N ASN A 272 -4.70 3.32 -15.78
CA ASN A 272 -4.75 2.67 -17.09
C ASN A 272 -6.16 2.67 -17.69
N PHE A 273 -6.99 3.67 -17.35
CA PHE A 273 -8.36 3.74 -17.81
C PHE A 273 -8.46 4.07 -19.31
N PHE A 274 -7.39 4.60 -19.93
CA PHE A 274 -7.31 4.98 -21.34
C PHE A 274 -6.12 4.26 -22.03
N ILE A 275 -6.27 2.97 -22.32
CA ILE A 275 -5.30 2.20 -23.13
C ILE A 275 -5.53 2.53 -24.62
N ARG A 276 -4.44 2.53 -25.41
CA ARG A 276 -4.24 3.00 -26.81
C ARG A 276 -5.47 3.05 -27.76
N LEU A 277 -5.42 4.04 -28.65
CA LEU A 277 -6.34 4.43 -29.75
C LEU A 277 -6.92 3.33 -30.66
N GLU A 278 -6.53 2.06 -30.52
CA GLU A 278 -6.95 0.97 -31.39
C GLU A 278 -8.02 0.05 -30.77
N ASP A 279 -8.20 0.07 -29.45
CA ASP A 279 -9.30 -0.65 -28.81
C ASP A 279 -10.52 0.27 -28.66
N GLN A 280 -11.66 -0.16 -29.20
CA GLN A 280 -12.99 0.45 -28.99
C GLN A 280 -13.48 0.32 -27.54
N ASP A 281 -12.58 0.28 -26.57
CA ASP A 281 -12.90 -0.09 -25.21
C ASP A 281 -13.44 1.06 -24.36
N LEU A 282 -13.67 2.26 -24.89
CA LEU A 282 -14.05 3.40 -24.05
C LEU A 282 -14.98 4.38 -24.77
N ALA A 283 -16.29 4.11 -24.71
CA ALA A 283 -17.28 5.16 -24.85
C ALA A 283 -17.75 5.64 -23.45
N PRO A 284 -18.24 6.88 -23.31
CA PRO A 284 -18.71 7.48 -22.04
C PRO A 284 -19.62 6.57 -21.20
N HIS A 285 -20.32 5.63 -21.84
CA HIS A 285 -21.13 4.62 -21.19
C HIS A 285 -20.36 3.69 -20.23
N LYS A 286 -19.07 3.41 -20.45
CA LYS A 286 -18.25 2.57 -19.54
C LYS A 286 -17.89 3.29 -18.25
N VAL A 287 -17.54 4.58 -18.31
CA VAL A 287 -17.34 5.45 -17.14
C VAL A 287 -18.61 5.49 -16.29
N LEU A 288 -19.75 5.74 -16.94
CA LEU A 288 -21.05 5.79 -16.26
C LEU A 288 -21.40 4.43 -15.63
N ARG A 289 -21.09 3.32 -16.31
CA ARG A 289 -21.29 1.96 -15.79
C ARG A 289 -20.40 1.70 -14.57
N LEU A 290 -19.13 2.13 -14.59
CA LEU A 290 -18.22 2.00 -13.45
C LEU A 290 -18.74 2.78 -12.25
N ARG A 291 -19.10 4.07 -12.43
CA ARG A 291 -19.71 4.89 -11.36
C ARG A 291 -20.96 4.23 -10.77
N LYS A 292 -21.86 3.75 -11.63
CA LYS A 292 -23.09 3.07 -11.19
C LYS A 292 -22.78 1.80 -10.40
N ARG A 293 -21.84 0.97 -10.88
CA ARG A 293 -21.42 -0.26 -10.19
C ARG A 293 -20.81 0.07 -8.82
N LEU A 294 -19.89 1.03 -8.76
CA LEU A 294 -19.24 1.45 -7.52
C LEU A 294 -20.28 1.97 -6.50
N ALA A 295 -21.18 2.85 -6.93
CA ALA A 295 -22.24 3.40 -6.08
C ALA A 295 -23.22 2.33 -5.58
N GLN A 296 -23.56 1.34 -6.43
CA GLN A 296 -24.39 0.21 -6.03
C GLN A 296 -23.67 -0.69 -5.02
N TYR A 297 -22.39 -0.98 -5.29
CA TYR A 297 -21.58 -1.89 -4.49
C TYR A 297 -21.34 -1.36 -3.07
N PHE A 298 -21.11 -0.06 -2.93
CA PHE A 298 -20.91 0.59 -1.63
C PHE A 298 -22.20 1.24 -1.08
N SER A 299 -23.37 0.95 -1.64
CA SER A 299 -24.62 1.65 -1.28
C SER A 299 -24.97 1.63 0.22
N SER A 300 -24.58 0.57 0.94
CA SER A 300 -24.75 0.42 2.39
C SER A 300 -23.53 0.79 3.22
N SER A 301 -22.43 1.21 2.58
CA SER A 301 -21.16 1.51 3.24
C SER A 301 -21.16 2.92 3.84
N SER A 302 -20.39 3.09 4.92
CA SER A 302 -20.16 4.41 5.52
C SER A 302 -19.37 5.36 4.61
N PHE A 303 -18.68 4.84 3.59
CA PHE A 303 -17.95 5.62 2.60
C PHE A 303 -18.84 6.49 1.70
N MET A 304 -20.14 6.17 1.60
CA MET A 304 -21.13 6.96 0.85
C MET A 304 -21.48 8.23 1.62
N ARG A 305 -20.61 9.25 1.57
CA ARG A 305 -20.80 10.53 2.26
C ARG A 305 -21.83 11.41 1.54
N LEU A 306 -22.54 12.24 2.31
CA LEU A 306 -23.27 13.38 1.75
C LEU A 306 -22.25 14.45 1.32
N ASN A 307 -22.35 14.94 0.09
CA ASN A 307 -21.66 16.16 -0.33
C ASN A 307 -22.21 17.36 0.45
N HIS A 308 -21.61 17.70 1.59
CA HIS A 308 -21.81 19.01 2.21
C HIS A 308 -20.86 20.01 1.53
N GLY A 309 -21.36 20.70 0.50
CA GLY A 309 -20.75 21.93 0.00
C GLY A 309 -19.99 21.82 -1.31
N SER A 310 -20.71 21.96 -2.42
CA SER A 310 -20.21 22.78 -3.52
C SER A 310 -21.36 23.63 -4.04
N THR A 311 -21.37 24.91 -3.66
CA THR A 311 -22.07 25.96 -4.39
C THR A 311 -21.67 25.83 -5.85
N SER A 312 -22.66 25.54 -6.69
CA SER A 312 -22.71 25.81 -8.14
C SER A 312 -21.45 26.47 -8.72
N LYS A 313 -20.45 25.67 -9.05
CA LYS A 313 -19.47 25.95 -10.09
C LYS A 313 -19.30 24.67 -10.87
N GLU A 314 -19.73 24.75 -12.13
CA GLU A 314 -19.61 23.71 -13.16
C GLU A 314 -18.36 22.84 -12.96
N ARG A 315 -18.58 21.58 -12.56
CA ARG A 315 -17.59 20.53 -12.81
C ARG A 315 -17.57 20.32 -14.32
N ILE A 316 -16.61 20.90 -15.00
CA ILE A 316 -16.38 20.70 -16.43
C ILE A 316 -15.97 19.23 -16.62
N CYS A 317 -16.92 18.40 -17.01
CA CYS A 317 -16.65 17.13 -17.68
C CYS A 317 -16.26 17.45 -19.13
N PRO A 318 -15.06 17.09 -19.62
CA PRO A 318 -14.77 17.23 -21.05
C PRO A 318 -15.34 16.01 -21.78
N VAL A 319 -16.66 15.94 -21.93
CA VAL A 319 -17.31 15.15 -22.98
C VAL A 319 -18.55 15.90 -23.40
N SER A 320 -18.43 16.70 -24.45
CA SER A 320 -19.57 17.23 -25.19
C SER A 320 -20.27 16.08 -25.94
N ALA A 321 -21.38 15.60 -25.38
CA ALA A 321 -22.42 14.88 -26.11
C ALA A 321 -23.80 15.20 -25.47
N PRO A 322 -24.88 15.30 -26.28
CA PRO A 322 -26.04 16.14 -25.96
C PRO A 322 -27.07 15.46 -25.05
N ASP A 323 -27.70 16.29 -24.23
CA ASP A 323 -29.04 16.17 -23.62
C ASP A 323 -29.52 14.77 -23.23
N ILE A 324 -29.11 14.33 -22.04
CA ILE A 324 -29.97 13.53 -21.18
C ILE A 324 -30.08 14.28 -19.86
N LYS A 325 -31.23 14.92 -19.63
CA LYS A 325 -31.65 15.42 -18.32
C LYS A 325 -31.77 14.22 -17.38
N ILE A 326 -30.65 13.83 -16.76
CA ILE A 326 -30.66 12.91 -15.63
C ILE A 326 -31.13 13.74 -14.45
N ASN A 327 -32.36 13.47 -14.04
CA ASN A 327 -33.00 14.09 -12.88
C ASN A 327 -32.03 14.20 -11.70
N ASP A 328 -31.95 15.43 -11.23
CA ASP A 328 -31.63 15.87 -9.88
C ASP A 328 -31.97 14.82 -8.82
N LEU A 329 -31.00 13.97 -8.49
CA LEU A 329 -30.95 13.21 -7.24
C LEU A 329 -29.76 13.80 -6.49
N GLY A 330 -30.02 14.39 -5.32
CA GLY A 330 -28.98 14.86 -4.40
C GLY A 330 -28.12 13.72 -3.86
N LEU A 331 -27.27 13.15 -4.73
CA LEU A 331 -26.64 11.85 -4.58
C LEU A 331 -25.40 11.91 -3.69
N ARG A 332 -25.40 11.09 -2.64
CA ARG A 332 -24.16 10.56 -2.05
C ARG A 332 -23.32 9.95 -3.17
N GLU A 333 -22.18 10.54 -3.48
CA GLU A 333 -21.29 10.08 -4.56
C GLU A 333 -19.92 9.74 -3.98
N LEU A 334 -19.36 8.61 -4.42
CA LEU A 334 -17.98 8.23 -4.09
C LEU A 334 -17.02 9.11 -4.88
N SER A 335 -15.93 9.53 -4.25
CA SER A 335 -14.85 10.22 -4.96
C SER A 335 -14.13 9.23 -5.88
N LEU A 336 -14.29 9.40 -7.19
CA LEU A 336 -13.69 8.58 -8.24
C LEU A 336 -12.86 9.44 -9.19
N VAL A 337 -11.59 9.10 -9.35
CA VAL A 337 -10.65 9.71 -10.30
C VAL A 337 -10.17 8.66 -11.28
N LEU A 338 -10.12 9.02 -12.56
CA LEU A 338 -9.69 8.14 -13.65
C LEU A 338 -8.40 8.69 -14.23
N LEU A 339 -7.34 7.89 -14.27
CA LEU A 339 -6.05 8.26 -14.82
C LEU A 339 -5.78 7.48 -16.11
N PRO A 340 -5.36 8.14 -17.19
CA PRO A 340 -5.03 7.49 -18.46
C PRO A 340 -3.77 6.64 -18.37
N TYR A 341 -3.58 5.80 -19.36
CA TYR A 341 -2.30 5.14 -19.53
C TYR A 341 -1.23 6.20 -19.85
N ARG A 342 -0.05 6.06 -19.26
CA ARG A 342 1.09 6.95 -19.52
C ARG A 342 1.73 6.56 -20.86
N ASN A 343 1.37 7.24 -21.94
CA ASN A 343 2.10 7.13 -23.21
C ASN A 343 3.46 7.84 -23.10
N GLN A 344 4.50 7.25 -23.69
CA GLN A 344 5.83 7.89 -23.80
C GLN A 344 5.89 8.92 -24.93
N ASP A 345 5.01 8.77 -25.93
CA ASP A 345 4.88 9.68 -27.06
C ASP A 345 3.63 10.53 -26.86
N ASP A 346 3.79 11.73 -26.30
CA ASP A 346 2.76 12.77 -26.29
C ASP A 346 2.55 13.30 -27.72
N THR A 347 2.05 12.46 -28.62
CA THR A 347 1.61 12.89 -29.96
C THR A 347 0.26 13.59 -29.87
N GLU A 348 0.16 14.75 -30.52
CA GLU A 348 -0.92 15.76 -30.50
C GLU A 348 -2.29 15.31 -31.05
N GLY A 349 -2.65 14.03 -30.94
CA GLY A 349 -3.90 13.45 -31.45
C GLY A 349 -4.86 12.88 -30.40
N ALA A 350 -4.57 13.02 -29.10
CA ALA A 350 -5.38 12.39 -28.06
C ALA A 350 -6.71 13.14 -27.84
N GLN A 351 -7.84 12.43 -27.93
CA GLN A 351 -9.17 12.96 -27.56
C GLN A 351 -9.32 13.24 -26.05
N TYR A 352 -8.29 12.94 -25.24
CA TYR A 352 -8.31 12.98 -23.79
C TYR A 352 -7.07 13.72 -23.25
N GLU A 353 -7.21 14.34 -22.07
CA GLU A 353 -6.09 15.00 -21.39
C GLU A 353 -4.97 14.01 -21.03
N SER A 354 -3.73 14.51 -20.98
CA SER A 354 -2.55 13.70 -20.67
C SER A 354 -2.59 13.13 -19.24
N PHE A 355 -1.81 12.06 -19.01
CA PHE A 355 -1.61 11.48 -17.68
C PHE A 355 -1.13 12.50 -16.66
N ASN A 356 -0.12 13.31 -17.00
CA ASN A 356 0.44 14.30 -16.09
C ASN A 356 -0.59 15.38 -15.73
N THR A 357 -1.41 15.81 -16.70
CA THR A 357 -2.49 16.79 -16.45
C THR A 357 -3.55 16.24 -15.50
N MET A 358 -4.04 15.02 -15.72
CA MET A 358 -5.05 14.41 -14.84
C MET A 358 -4.48 14.08 -13.45
N LEU A 359 -3.20 13.70 -13.38
CA LEU A 359 -2.52 13.46 -12.11
C LEU A 359 -2.32 14.76 -11.32
N GLY A 360 -2.00 15.88 -11.99
CA GLY A 360 -1.98 17.21 -11.37
C GLY A 360 -3.35 17.62 -10.83
N LYS A 361 -4.43 17.35 -11.58
CA LYS A 361 -5.81 17.57 -11.09
C LYS A 361 -6.15 16.71 -9.87
N LEU A 362 -5.69 15.46 -9.81
CA LEU A 362 -5.82 14.62 -8.62
C LEU A 362 -5.12 15.26 -7.42
N ARG A 363 -3.89 15.76 -7.62
CA ARG A 363 -3.16 16.49 -6.57
C ARG A 363 -3.95 17.70 -6.08
N ASP A 364 -4.40 18.57 -7.00
CA ASP A 364 -5.17 19.77 -6.63
C ASP A 364 -6.46 19.42 -5.90
N GLN A 365 -7.15 18.35 -6.32
CA GLN A 365 -8.32 17.85 -5.62
C GLN A 365 -7.98 17.38 -4.21
N VAL A 366 -6.95 16.55 -4.04
CA VAL A 366 -6.54 16.03 -2.71
C VAL A 366 -6.13 17.17 -1.77
N LEU A 367 -5.40 18.17 -2.27
CA LEU A 367 -4.94 19.31 -1.47
C LEU A 367 -6.07 20.30 -1.12
N SER A 368 -7.11 20.40 -1.96
CA SER A 368 -8.27 21.28 -1.72
C SER A 368 -9.41 20.59 -0.94
N MET A 369 -9.33 19.29 -0.71
CA MET A 369 -10.38 18.55 0.00
C MET A 369 -10.43 18.94 1.48
N THR A 370 -11.60 19.40 1.92
CA THR A 370 -11.92 19.51 3.35
C THR A 370 -12.10 18.11 3.92
N CYS A 371 -11.01 17.55 4.45
CA CYS A 371 -11.02 16.22 5.04
C CYS A 371 -11.70 16.24 6.41
N GLN A 372 -12.26 15.10 6.83
CA GLN A 372 -12.72 14.93 8.20
C GLN A 372 -11.51 15.05 9.13
N SER A 373 -11.53 16.06 10.01
CA SER A 373 -10.53 16.21 11.06
C SER A 373 -10.73 15.13 12.10
N PHE A 374 -9.65 14.76 12.80
CA PHE A 374 -9.76 14.00 14.03
C PHE A 374 -10.66 14.71 15.05
N ALA A 375 -11.24 13.94 15.97
CA ALA A 375 -12.19 14.46 16.96
C ALA A 375 -11.63 15.62 17.80
N ARG A 376 -10.30 15.63 18.01
CA ARG A 376 -9.54 16.66 18.69
C ARG A 376 -8.26 16.97 17.91
N THR A 377 -7.77 18.19 18.08
CA THR A 377 -6.48 18.61 17.55
C THR A 377 -5.36 17.79 18.20
N VAL A 378 -4.48 17.22 17.39
CA VAL A 378 -3.28 16.49 17.80
C VAL A 378 -2.06 17.06 17.06
N SER A 379 -0.86 16.91 17.61
CA SER A 379 0.37 17.23 16.87
C SER A 379 0.83 16.06 16.00
N GLU A 380 1.70 16.30 15.00
CA GLU A 380 2.30 15.24 14.18
C GLU A 380 2.93 14.13 15.06
N ARG A 381 3.63 14.53 16.13
CA ARG A 381 4.27 13.60 17.07
C ARG A 381 3.28 12.82 17.91
N GLU A 382 2.21 13.47 18.37
CA GLU A 382 1.14 12.80 19.09
C GLU A 382 0.42 11.80 18.19
N TRP A 383 0.09 12.20 16.96
CA TRP A 383 -0.49 11.34 15.93
C TRP A 383 0.34 10.08 15.70
N LEU A 384 1.67 10.19 15.59
CA LEU A 384 2.53 9.01 15.40
C LEU A 384 2.48 8.05 16.59
N ARG A 385 2.51 8.57 17.83
CA ARG A 385 2.41 7.74 19.04
C ARG A 385 1.04 7.08 19.15
N ASN A 386 -0.02 7.81 18.82
CA ASN A 386 -1.39 7.30 18.84
C ASN A 386 -1.61 6.25 17.74
N SER A 387 -1.01 6.45 16.56
CA SER A 387 -0.98 5.47 15.46
C SER A 387 -0.33 4.16 15.89
N ALA A 388 0.78 4.19 16.64
CA ALA A 388 1.41 2.97 17.16
C ALA A 388 0.46 2.17 18.09
N ARG A 389 -0.29 2.87 18.95
CA ARG A 389 -1.29 2.21 19.81
C ARG A 389 -2.47 1.66 19.02
N ILE A 390 -2.93 2.38 18.00
CA ILE A 390 -3.97 1.90 17.09
C ILE A 390 -3.49 0.63 16.37
N TRP A 391 -2.24 0.59 15.93
CA TRP A 391 -1.66 -0.61 15.32
C TRP A 391 -1.67 -1.81 16.27
N ASP A 392 -1.30 -1.60 17.54
CA ASP A 392 -1.39 -2.65 18.57
C ASP A 392 -2.81 -3.17 18.76
N ILE A 393 -3.81 -2.27 18.76
CA ILE A 393 -5.23 -2.63 18.85
C ILE A 393 -5.64 -3.47 17.63
N VAL A 394 -5.26 -3.07 16.42
CA VAL A 394 -5.55 -3.81 15.17
C VAL A 394 -4.91 -5.20 15.22
N LYS A 395 -3.63 -5.30 15.60
CA LYS A 395 -2.90 -6.58 15.68
C LYS A 395 -3.51 -7.57 16.68
N LYS A 396 -3.96 -7.07 17.83
CA LYS A 396 -4.47 -7.87 18.95
C LYS A 396 -6.00 -7.97 18.95
N SER A 397 -6.67 -7.45 17.93
CA SER A 397 -8.12 -7.39 17.90
C SER A 397 -8.73 -8.80 17.82
N PRO A 398 -9.63 -9.18 18.75
CA PRO A 398 -10.32 -10.47 18.70
C PRO A 398 -11.22 -10.61 17.47
N ILE A 399 -11.75 -9.49 16.96
CA ILE A 399 -12.62 -9.47 15.77
C ILE A 399 -11.82 -9.93 14.53
N PHE A 400 -10.57 -9.48 14.40
CA PHE A 400 -9.69 -9.92 13.30
C PHE A 400 -9.34 -11.40 13.44
N ALA A 401 -9.16 -11.90 14.67
CA ALA A 401 -8.92 -13.32 14.91
C ALA A 401 -10.15 -14.18 14.54
N GLU A 402 -11.35 -13.74 14.87
CA GLU A 402 -12.59 -14.42 14.51
C GLU A 402 -12.84 -14.39 12.99
N TYR A 403 -12.56 -13.25 12.34
CA TYR A 403 -12.62 -13.14 10.89
C TYR A 403 -11.63 -14.08 10.20
N GLY A 404 -10.38 -14.15 10.69
CA GLY A 404 -9.38 -15.10 10.20
C GLY A 404 -9.82 -16.55 10.33
N LYS A 405 -10.42 -16.93 11.47
CA LYS A 405 -11.01 -18.28 11.66
C LYS A 405 -12.14 -18.54 10.68
N THR A 406 -12.98 -17.55 10.42
CA THR A 406 -14.09 -17.67 9.46
C THR A 406 -13.56 -17.90 8.04
N LEU A 407 -12.53 -17.16 7.62
CA LEU A 407 -11.85 -17.36 6.34
C LEU A 407 -11.25 -18.76 6.25
N GLN A 408 -10.57 -19.23 7.29
CA GLN A 408 -9.99 -20.57 7.32
C GLN A 408 -11.07 -21.66 7.18
N ASN A 409 -12.19 -21.50 7.88
CA ASN A 409 -13.31 -22.45 7.86
C ASN A 409 -14.08 -22.46 6.54
N SER A 410 -14.06 -21.35 5.78
CA SER A 410 -14.71 -21.23 4.47
C SER A 410 -14.17 -22.22 3.41
N GLY A 411 -13.01 -22.82 3.66
CA GLY A 411 -12.38 -23.77 2.75
C GLY A 411 -11.44 -23.12 1.73
N MET A 412 -11.39 -21.79 1.64
CA MET A 412 -10.52 -21.08 0.70
C MET A 412 -9.02 -21.21 1.01
N PHE A 413 -8.66 -21.48 2.27
CA PHE A 413 -7.28 -21.51 2.76
C PHE A 413 -6.90 -22.84 3.43
N ARG A 414 -7.53 -23.95 3.03
CA ARG A 414 -7.19 -25.28 3.55
C ARG A 414 -5.84 -25.71 2.99
N SER A 415 -4.84 -25.79 3.86
CA SER A 415 -3.56 -26.48 3.62
C SER A 415 -3.73 -27.99 3.60
#